data_AF-J4I879-F1
#
_entry.id   AF-J4I879-F1
#
_cell.length_a   1.000
_cell.length_b   1.000
_cell.length_c   1.000
_cell.angle_alpha   90.00
_cell.angle_beta   90.00
_cell.angle_gamma   90.00
#
_symmetry.space_group_name_H-M   'P 1'
#
loop_
_entity.id
_entity.type
_entity.pdbx_description
1 polymer ?
#
loop_
_entity_poly.entity_id
_entity_poly.type
_entity_poly.pdbx_seq_one_letter_code
_entity_poly.pdbx_strand_id
1 'polypeptide(L)'
;MLRSSHRKSRLLLFGVFVAISSLFWVFIGLNLLGSDFKQLVTSHIKNLETEDDFTSHGILDLSSVLEDPLDFDTQIADVHDSSGENSNLLLSFYSNTTLTFASHFYVISLPHRTDRRASMEMLRQALSLQWTYVPAVRPDDSPIIDIVNRVQRIRLGAGSQPVEEFDWPSDSDMDKLSRSALPLDLSGSDLWSLQAEDLRDRILEVPPILPVVDETLYDGSISAHLGDDRITNFASEAQPLTCATRNLTAGPLYTSSLPSYMLLTSAKIACWYSHLEIIKRIANDDTHHPPQKLQTDVHEALSGSQVLHGDITVILEDDIDMERDVRERLQVIWAALPADWDIVFLGHCWSNESYHPPILDVQTKLSGGTIGIHPSFAPKCTHAYALTRTGARRLWLHLRHPPFAYSRALDQAFAWLVLSGRLRAFSVVPSLVVQRKVVGSDIDGGGTGVGSTWREHLMNGVLGT
;
A
#
# COMPACT_ATOMS: atom_id res chain seq x y z
N MET A 1 -18.27 15.80 52.65
CA MET A 1 -16.80 15.73 52.48
C MET A 1 -16.45 14.41 51.85
N LEU A 2 -16.14 14.34 50.56
CA LEU A 2 -15.44 13.23 49.88
C LEU A 2 -15.37 13.54 48.37
N ARG A 3 -14.25 14.17 47.96
CA ARG A 3 -13.75 14.20 46.58
C ARG A 3 -12.26 14.52 46.67
N SER A 4 -11.40 13.55 46.37
CA SER A 4 -10.03 13.73 45.83
C SER A 4 -9.21 12.45 46.04
N SER A 5 -9.23 11.52 45.08
CA SER A 5 -8.16 10.51 44.94
C SER A 5 -8.20 9.79 43.58
N HIS A 6 -8.18 10.54 42.47
CA HIS A 6 -8.02 9.91 41.14
C HIS A 6 -7.07 10.64 40.17
N ARG A 7 -6.32 11.66 40.63
CA ARG A 7 -5.34 12.36 39.77
C ARG A 7 -3.89 11.90 39.91
N LYS A 8 -3.52 11.10 40.91
CA LYS A 8 -2.12 10.70 41.13
C LYS A 8 -1.68 9.42 40.40
N SER A 9 -2.62 8.54 40.00
CA SER A 9 -2.28 7.28 39.32
C SER A 9 -2.04 7.42 37.81
N ARG A 10 -2.48 8.54 37.19
CA ARG A 10 -2.27 8.79 35.75
C ARG A 10 -0.90 9.41 35.42
N LEU A 11 -0.24 10.08 36.38
CA LEU A 11 1.11 10.62 36.16
C LEU A 11 2.22 9.56 36.32
N LEU A 12 2.01 8.55 37.17
CA LEU A 12 3.01 7.49 37.36
C LEU A 12 3.08 6.53 36.16
N LEU A 13 1.93 6.24 35.51
CA LEU A 13 1.91 5.39 34.31
C LEU A 13 2.54 6.09 33.09
N PHE A 14 2.42 7.41 32.99
CA PHE A 14 3.01 8.19 31.89
C PHE A 14 4.55 8.29 32.02
N GLY A 15 5.06 8.38 33.27
CA GLY A 15 6.51 8.40 33.54
C GLY A 15 7.22 7.07 33.26
N VAL A 16 6.56 5.94 33.49
CA VAL A 16 7.12 4.60 33.19
C VAL A 16 7.07 4.30 31.68
N PHE A 17 6.09 4.83 30.95
CA PHE A 17 5.96 4.62 29.50
C PHE A 17 7.02 5.36 28.66
N VAL A 18 7.46 6.55 29.09
CA VAL A 18 8.56 7.28 28.43
C VAL A 18 9.91 6.58 28.63
N ALA A 19 10.10 5.89 29.75
CA ALA A 19 11.32 5.13 30.05
C ALA A 19 11.47 3.87 29.19
N ILE A 20 10.38 3.18 28.85
CA ILE A 20 10.41 1.95 28.03
C ILE A 20 10.58 2.29 26.53
N SER A 21 10.01 3.40 26.06
CA SER A 21 10.27 3.90 24.70
C SER A 21 11.73 4.34 24.52
N SER A 22 12.36 4.88 25.56
CA SER A 22 13.76 5.29 25.55
C SER A 22 14.74 4.10 25.51
N LEU A 23 14.39 2.93 26.07
CA LEU A 23 15.22 1.72 25.99
C LEU A 23 15.31 1.13 24.58
N PHE A 24 14.27 1.31 23.75
CA PHE A 24 14.31 0.91 22.34
C PHE A 24 15.23 1.82 21.51
N TRP A 25 15.33 3.11 21.88
CA TRP A 25 16.28 4.05 21.27
C TRP A 25 17.71 3.91 21.82
N VAL A 26 17.90 3.44 23.06
CA VAL A 26 19.22 3.03 23.59
C VAL A 26 19.80 1.88 22.78
N PHE A 27 18.96 0.96 22.26
CA PHE A 27 19.39 -0.12 21.37
C PHE A 27 19.94 0.39 20.01
N ILE A 28 19.47 1.54 19.54
CA ILE A 28 19.95 2.20 18.32
C ILE A 28 21.16 3.12 18.63
N GLY A 29 21.24 3.70 19.84
CA GLY A 29 22.36 4.51 20.33
C GLY A 29 23.60 3.71 20.78
N LEU A 30 23.51 2.38 20.91
CA LEU A 30 24.57 1.52 21.44
C LEU A 30 25.77 1.29 20.48
N ASN A 31 25.79 1.92 19.30
CA ASN A 31 26.98 1.93 18.44
C ASN A 31 28.07 2.93 18.88
N LEU A 32 27.92 3.60 20.03
CA LEU A 32 28.89 4.54 20.58
C LEU A 32 29.54 4.14 21.92
N LEU A 33 29.36 2.89 22.38
CA LEU A 33 30.00 2.41 23.62
C LEU A 33 31.11 1.39 23.34
N GLY A 34 32.23 1.56 24.06
CA GLY A 34 33.49 0.85 23.88
C GLY A 34 33.43 -0.67 24.08
N SER A 35 34.48 -1.34 23.61
CA SER A 35 34.64 -2.80 23.49
C SER A 35 34.25 -3.61 24.72
N ASP A 36 34.40 -3.04 25.91
CA ASP A 36 34.30 -3.77 27.17
C ASP A 36 32.84 -4.04 27.56
N PHE A 37 31.90 -3.19 27.12
CA PHE A 37 30.46 -3.42 27.35
C PHE A 37 29.88 -4.48 26.40
N LYS A 38 30.43 -4.60 25.19
CA LYS A 38 30.05 -5.66 24.24
C LYS A 38 30.42 -7.04 24.77
N GLN A 39 31.58 -7.20 25.41
CA GLN A 39 31.98 -8.49 26.00
C GLN A 39 31.06 -8.92 27.16
N LEU A 40 30.57 -7.97 27.97
CA LEU A 40 29.68 -8.27 29.08
C LEU A 40 28.30 -8.79 28.60
N VAL A 41 27.76 -8.22 27.53
CA VAL A 41 26.47 -8.64 26.95
C VAL A 41 26.61 -9.99 26.23
N THR A 42 27.69 -10.21 25.48
CA THR A 42 27.94 -11.51 24.81
C THR A 42 28.18 -12.64 25.80
N SER A 43 28.79 -12.35 26.96
CA SER A 43 28.94 -13.30 28.07
C SER A 43 27.60 -13.70 28.70
N HIS A 44 26.62 -12.78 28.74
CA HIS A 44 25.32 -13.06 29.35
C HIS A 44 24.41 -13.88 28.42
N ILE A 45 24.53 -13.68 27.10
CA ILE A 45 23.76 -14.42 26.09
C ILE A 45 24.26 -15.88 25.97
N LYS A 46 25.57 -16.13 26.08
CA LYS A 46 26.12 -17.49 26.07
C LYS A 46 25.69 -18.35 27.27
N ASN A 47 25.24 -17.73 28.37
CA ASN A 47 24.73 -18.45 29.54
C ASN A 47 23.23 -18.77 29.45
N LEU A 48 22.54 -18.31 28.39
CA LEU A 48 21.11 -18.59 28.16
C LEU A 48 20.86 -19.65 27.07
N GLU A 49 21.91 -20.17 26.42
CA GLU A 49 21.82 -21.19 25.35
C GLU A 49 22.18 -22.61 25.82
N THR A 50 22.29 -22.86 27.12
CA THR A 50 22.52 -24.20 27.67
C THR A 50 21.38 -24.62 28.60
N GLU A 51 20.22 -24.88 28.03
CA GLU A 51 19.20 -25.77 28.60
C GLU A 51 18.16 -26.04 27.51
N ASP A 52 18.32 -27.16 26.80
CA ASP A 52 17.21 -28.09 26.51
C ASP A 52 17.74 -29.31 25.75
N ASP A 53 17.76 -30.42 26.49
CA ASP A 53 18.13 -31.76 26.08
C ASP A 53 16.89 -32.62 26.39
N PHE A 54 16.09 -33.02 25.39
CA PHE A 54 15.22 -34.20 25.53
C PHE A 54 14.87 -34.82 24.17
N THR A 55 14.96 -36.14 24.18
CA THR A 55 15.22 -37.04 23.05
C THR A 55 14.00 -37.55 22.28
N SER A 56 14.31 -37.99 21.06
CA SER A 56 13.58 -38.85 20.11
C SER A 56 12.58 -39.86 20.64
N HIS A 57 11.51 -40.14 19.87
CA HIS A 57 11.16 -41.49 19.40
C HIS A 57 10.10 -41.48 18.28
N GLY A 58 10.25 -42.39 17.32
CA GLY A 58 9.11 -43.01 16.62
C GLY A 58 8.86 -42.60 15.17
N ILE A 59 9.69 -43.10 14.25
CA ILE A 59 9.34 -43.22 12.82
C ILE A 59 8.42 -44.44 12.68
N LEU A 60 7.19 -44.24 12.23
CA LEU A 60 6.37 -45.29 11.63
C LEU A 60 6.02 -44.90 10.20
N ASP A 61 6.53 -45.76 9.32
CA ASP A 61 6.25 -45.91 7.90
C ASP A 61 4.77 -46.26 7.68
N LEU A 62 4.08 -45.45 6.88
CA LEU A 62 2.74 -45.73 6.35
C LEU A 62 2.78 -45.55 4.84
N SER A 63 3.49 -46.44 4.17
CA SER A 63 3.44 -46.66 2.74
C SER A 63 2.52 -47.85 2.40
N SER A 64 1.20 -47.68 2.54
CA SER A 64 0.20 -48.47 1.78
C SER A 64 -1.22 -48.05 2.18
N VAL A 65 -1.96 -47.43 1.26
CA VAL A 65 -3.39 -47.58 0.94
C VAL A 65 -3.77 -46.39 0.07
N LEU A 66 -3.62 -46.54 -1.25
CA LEU A 66 -4.31 -45.73 -2.25
C LEU A 66 -4.65 -46.68 -3.40
N GLU A 67 -5.83 -47.31 -3.30
CA GLU A 67 -6.53 -47.89 -4.43
C GLU A 67 -7.79 -47.05 -4.69
N ASP A 68 -7.96 -46.76 -5.98
CA ASP A 68 -9.11 -46.25 -6.74
C ASP A 68 -9.57 -44.77 -6.68
N PRO A 69 -9.55 -44.07 -7.84
CA PRO A 69 -10.21 -42.78 -8.02
C PRO A 69 -11.70 -43.00 -8.35
N LEU A 70 -12.58 -42.40 -7.54
CA LEU A 70 -14.00 -42.32 -7.87
C LEU A 70 -14.22 -41.28 -8.98
N ASP A 71 -14.57 -41.84 -10.13
CA ASP A 71 -15.26 -41.26 -11.27
C ASP A 71 -16.49 -40.43 -10.83
N PHE A 72 -16.44 -39.13 -11.05
CA PHE A 72 -17.53 -38.18 -10.74
C PHE A 72 -18.04 -37.56 -12.03
N ASP A 73 -18.52 -38.40 -12.94
CA ASP A 73 -19.07 -37.94 -14.23
C ASP A 73 -20.23 -38.83 -14.70
N THR A 74 -21.34 -38.88 -13.95
CA THR A 74 -22.68 -39.18 -14.51
C THR A 74 -23.80 -39.03 -13.46
N GLN A 75 -24.53 -37.92 -13.51
CA GLN A 75 -26.00 -37.89 -13.29
C GLN A 75 -26.54 -36.46 -13.45
N ILE A 76 -26.57 -35.96 -14.69
CA ILE A 76 -27.60 -35.00 -15.11
C ILE A 76 -28.08 -35.43 -16.50
N ALA A 77 -29.04 -36.35 -16.52
CA ALA A 77 -29.87 -36.63 -17.68
C ALA A 77 -31.18 -37.24 -17.17
N ASP A 78 -32.14 -36.38 -16.84
CA ASP A 78 -33.59 -36.57 -17.12
C ASP A 78 -34.42 -35.53 -16.36
N VAL A 79 -34.56 -34.34 -16.93
CA VAL A 79 -35.81 -33.56 -16.89
C VAL A 79 -35.90 -32.76 -18.19
N HIS A 80 -36.55 -33.35 -19.20
CA HIS A 80 -37.07 -32.63 -20.35
C HIS A 80 -38.47 -32.16 -19.99
N ASP A 81 -38.65 -30.92 -19.52
CA ASP A 81 -39.87 -30.14 -19.79
C ASP A 81 -39.70 -28.63 -19.53
N SER A 82 -40.08 -27.86 -20.54
CA SER A 82 -40.52 -26.45 -20.56
C SER A 82 -40.03 -25.44 -19.50
N SER A 83 -39.02 -24.62 -19.84
CA SER A 83 -39.03 -23.15 -19.67
C SER A 83 -37.70 -22.50 -20.10
N GLY A 84 -37.62 -22.11 -21.37
CA GLY A 84 -36.45 -21.45 -21.98
C GLY A 84 -36.21 -19.99 -21.56
N GLU A 85 -36.67 -19.56 -20.39
CA GLU A 85 -36.50 -18.18 -19.89
C GLU A 85 -35.61 -18.08 -18.64
N ASN A 86 -35.30 -19.18 -17.95
CA ASN A 86 -34.54 -19.15 -16.69
C ASN A 86 -33.02 -19.33 -16.85
N SER A 87 -32.54 -19.85 -17.99
CA SER A 87 -31.11 -20.05 -18.24
C SER A 87 -30.36 -18.73 -18.52
N ASN A 88 -31.02 -17.73 -19.10
CA ASN A 88 -30.44 -16.39 -19.29
C ASN A 88 -30.40 -15.54 -18.00
N LEU A 89 -31.30 -15.80 -17.05
CA LEU A 89 -31.28 -15.14 -15.73
C LEU A 89 -30.19 -15.71 -14.81
N LEU A 90 -29.96 -17.02 -14.83
CA LEU A 90 -28.87 -17.63 -14.07
C LEU A 90 -27.50 -17.20 -14.62
N LEU A 91 -27.32 -17.12 -15.95
CA LEU A 91 -26.09 -16.61 -16.55
C LEU A 91 -25.86 -15.11 -16.28
N SER A 92 -26.92 -14.29 -16.15
CA SER A 92 -26.78 -12.87 -15.78
C SER A 92 -26.49 -12.65 -14.29
N PHE A 93 -26.90 -13.59 -13.42
CA PHE A 93 -26.53 -13.58 -12.00
C PHE A 93 -25.06 -13.95 -11.78
N TYR A 94 -24.53 -14.90 -12.56
CA TYR A 94 -23.11 -15.26 -12.46
C TYR A 94 -22.18 -14.22 -13.08
N SER A 95 -22.58 -13.48 -14.12
CA SER A 95 -21.79 -12.37 -14.68
C SER A 95 -21.79 -11.10 -13.83
N ASN A 96 -22.66 -11.00 -12.82
CA ASN A 96 -22.74 -9.90 -11.86
C ASN A 96 -22.09 -10.20 -10.49
N THR A 97 -21.41 -11.34 -10.32
CA THR A 97 -20.90 -11.75 -8.99
C THR A 97 -19.79 -10.86 -8.42
N THR A 98 -19.02 -10.15 -9.26
CA THR A 98 -18.03 -9.16 -8.77
C THR A 98 -18.68 -7.97 -8.08
N LEU A 99 -19.86 -7.53 -8.53
CA LEU A 99 -20.55 -6.34 -7.99
C LEU A 99 -20.99 -6.45 -6.53
N THR A 100 -20.91 -7.64 -5.92
CA THR A 100 -21.46 -7.84 -4.56
C THR A 100 -20.50 -7.48 -3.42
N PHE A 101 -19.19 -7.36 -3.68
CA PHE A 101 -18.22 -7.06 -2.60
C PHE A 101 -17.04 -6.18 -2.98
N ALA A 102 -16.74 -5.95 -4.27
CA ALA A 102 -15.85 -4.88 -4.69
C ALA A 102 -16.24 -4.44 -6.11
N SER A 103 -16.18 -3.15 -6.40
CA SER A 103 -16.52 -2.67 -7.74
C SER A 103 -15.50 -3.11 -8.77
N HIS A 104 -14.22 -3.04 -8.40
CA HIS A 104 -13.11 -3.36 -9.29
C HIS A 104 -11.94 -3.98 -8.55
N PHE A 105 -11.23 -4.85 -9.26
CA PHE A 105 -9.90 -5.30 -8.89
C PHE A 105 -8.91 -4.84 -9.96
N TYR A 106 -7.81 -4.23 -9.52
CA TYR A 106 -6.67 -3.94 -10.36
C TYR A 106 -5.47 -4.79 -9.96
N VAL A 107 -4.76 -5.33 -10.96
CA VAL A 107 -3.48 -6.02 -10.75
C VAL A 107 -2.38 -5.22 -11.43
N ILE A 108 -1.46 -4.70 -10.62
CA ILE A 108 -0.25 -4.03 -11.10
C ILE A 108 0.74 -5.11 -11.52
N SER A 109 1.12 -5.13 -12.79
CA SER A 109 2.06 -6.12 -13.30
C SER A 109 2.88 -5.57 -14.44
N LEU A 110 4.20 -5.80 -14.37
CA LEU A 110 5.08 -5.52 -15.50
C LEU A 110 4.67 -6.38 -16.70
N PRO A 111 4.47 -5.81 -17.90
CA PRO A 111 3.99 -6.56 -19.06
C PRO A 111 4.80 -7.81 -19.43
N HIS A 112 6.10 -7.81 -19.13
CA HIS A 112 7.01 -8.91 -19.43
C HIS A 112 7.05 -10.01 -18.34
N ARG A 113 6.43 -9.81 -17.18
CA ARG A 113 6.35 -10.80 -16.09
C ARG A 113 5.24 -11.83 -16.34
N THR A 114 5.37 -12.53 -17.47
CA THR A 114 4.39 -13.55 -17.90
C THR A 114 4.31 -14.73 -16.92
N ASP A 115 5.41 -15.01 -16.20
CA ASP A 115 5.49 -15.98 -15.11
C ASP A 115 4.52 -15.65 -13.97
N ARG A 116 4.53 -14.39 -13.51
CA ARG A 116 3.66 -13.90 -12.45
C ARG A 116 2.22 -13.78 -12.90
N ARG A 117 1.99 -13.27 -14.11
CA ARG A 117 0.63 -13.22 -14.70
C ARG A 117 0.00 -14.59 -14.84
N ALA A 118 0.77 -15.64 -15.18
CA ALA A 118 0.26 -17.01 -15.19
C ALA A 118 -0.19 -17.47 -13.79
N SER A 119 0.57 -17.13 -12.74
CA SER A 119 0.17 -17.40 -11.35
C SER A 119 -1.10 -16.65 -10.95
N MET A 120 -1.19 -15.38 -11.34
CA MET A 120 -2.39 -14.58 -11.15
C MET A 120 -3.58 -15.19 -11.88
N GLU A 121 -3.47 -15.64 -13.13
CA GLU A 121 -4.59 -16.29 -13.83
C GLU A 121 -5.08 -17.57 -13.14
N MET A 122 -4.19 -18.34 -12.50
CA MET A 122 -4.60 -19.47 -11.65
C MET A 122 -5.42 -19.01 -10.44
N LEU A 123 -4.99 -17.94 -9.75
CA LEU A 123 -5.75 -17.32 -8.66
C LEU A 123 -7.12 -16.82 -9.13
N ARG A 124 -7.16 -16.15 -10.28
CA ARG A 124 -8.38 -15.58 -10.86
C ARG A 124 -9.44 -16.67 -11.05
N GLN A 125 -9.03 -17.78 -11.65
CA GLN A 125 -9.89 -18.93 -11.92
C GLN A 125 -10.33 -19.60 -10.62
N ALA A 126 -9.39 -19.91 -9.72
CA ALA A 126 -9.68 -20.60 -8.47
C ALA A 126 -10.65 -19.84 -7.55
N LEU A 127 -10.52 -18.51 -7.51
CA LEU A 127 -11.35 -17.64 -6.66
C LEU A 127 -12.59 -17.09 -7.39
N SER A 128 -12.75 -17.42 -8.67
CA SER A 128 -13.80 -16.86 -9.54
C SER A 128 -13.86 -15.32 -9.45
N LEU A 129 -12.68 -14.68 -9.47
CA LEU A 129 -12.54 -13.22 -9.45
C LEU A 129 -12.37 -12.69 -10.87
N GLN A 130 -12.62 -11.40 -11.06
CA GLN A 130 -12.25 -10.69 -12.28
C GLN A 130 -11.44 -9.46 -11.90
N TRP A 131 -10.39 -9.18 -12.66
CA TRP A 131 -9.56 -8.00 -12.47
C TRP A 131 -9.05 -7.47 -13.79
N THR A 132 -8.60 -6.22 -13.74
CA THR A 132 -7.94 -5.55 -14.87
C THR A 132 -6.45 -5.46 -14.58
N TYR A 133 -5.61 -5.98 -15.47
CA TYR A 133 -4.18 -5.71 -15.40
C TYR A 133 -3.90 -4.27 -15.77
N VAL A 134 -3.13 -3.60 -14.93
CA VAL A 134 -2.57 -2.28 -15.20
C VAL A 134 -1.07 -2.44 -15.40
N PRO A 135 -0.52 -1.99 -16.54
CA PRO A 135 0.91 -2.12 -16.80
C PRO A 135 1.71 -1.30 -15.79
N ALA A 136 2.57 -1.97 -15.03
CA ALA A 136 3.56 -1.30 -14.20
C ALA A 136 4.62 -0.63 -15.07
N VAL A 137 5.24 0.43 -14.54
CA VAL A 137 6.33 1.18 -15.17
C VAL A 137 7.67 0.61 -14.72
N ARG A 138 8.64 0.57 -15.63
CA ARG A 138 9.98 0.05 -15.35
C ARG A 138 10.90 1.13 -14.75
N PRO A 139 11.94 0.74 -14.00
CA PRO A 139 12.91 1.69 -13.44
C PRO A 139 13.68 2.51 -14.49
N ASP A 140 13.78 1.98 -15.72
CA ASP A 140 14.50 2.56 -16.86
C ASP A 140 13.57 3.28 -17.86
N ASP A 141 12.27 3.38 -17.58
CA ASP A 141 11.34 4.12 -18.43
C ASP A 141 11.53 5.64 -18.28
N SER A 142 11.33 6.38 -19.39
CA SER A 142 11.56 7.83 -19.48
C SER A 142 10.92 8.64 -18.34
N PRO A 143 9.62 8.44 -17.98
CA PRO A 143 9.01 9.19 -16.87
C PRO A 143 9.73 8.98 -15.53
N ILE A 144 10.30 7.79 -15.29
CA ILE A 144 11.00 7.48 -14.05
C ILE A 144 12.36 8.16 -14.02
N ILE A 145 13.08 8.15 -15.15
CA ILE A 145 14.35 8.87 -15.29
C ILE A 145 14.15 10.36 -15.04
N ASP A 146 13.08 10.95 -15.60
CA ASP A 146 12.77 12.38 -15.42
C ASP A 146 12.44 12.73 -13.97
N ILE A 147 11.63 11.88 -13.30
CA ILE A 147 11.32 12.03 -11.87
C ILE A 147 12.60 11.92 -11.03
N VAL A 148 13.45 10.92 -11.27
CA VAL A 148 14.71 10.73 -10.55
C VAL A 148 15.60 11.99 -10.69
N ASN A 149 15.78 12.47 -11.92
CA ASN A 149 16.57 13.66 -12.21
C ASN A 149 15.97 14.91 -11.55
N ARG A 150 14.64 15.03 -11.50
CA ARG A 150 13.96 16.14 -10.83
C ARG A 150 14.17 16.09 -9.31
N VAL A 151 13.98 14.92 -8.69
CA VAL A 151 14.20 14.72 -7.25
C VAL A 151 15.66 15.01 -6.88
N GLN A 152 16.61 14.54 -7.67
CA GLN A 152 18.03 14.85 -7.48
C GLN A 152 18.30 16.35 -7.57
N ARG A 153 17.78 17.05 -8.60
CA ARG A 153 17.95 18.50 -8.74
C ARG A 153 17.35 19.29 -7.57
N ILE A 154 16.15 18.93 -7.11
CA ILE A 154 15.51 19.60 -5.97
C ILE A 154 16.36 19.43 -4.71
N ARG A 155 16.90 18.23 -4.47
CA ARG A 155 17.68 17.94 -3.25
C ARG A 155 19.12 18.43 -3.30
N LEU A 156 19.78 18.39 -4.46
CA LEU A 156 21.17 18.83 -4.64
C LEU A 156 21.27 20.33 -4.88
N GLY A 157 20.29 20.91 -5.61
CA GLY A 157 20.22 22.34 -5.91
C GLY A 157 19.94 23.21 -4.69
N ALA A 158 19.39 22.61 -3.61
CA ALA A 158 19.30 23.26 -2.31
C ALA A 158 20.67 23.56 -1.69
N GLY A 159 21.79 23.13 -2.28
CA GLY A 159 23.11 23.23 -1.66
C GLY A 159 23.15 22.43 -0.36
N SER A 160 24.21 22.53 0.42
CA SER A 160 24.34 21.87 1.73
C SER A 160 23.37 22.41 2.81
N GLN A 161 22.21 22.92 2.41
CA GLN A 161 21.17 23.36 3.34
C GLN A 161 20.69 22.15 4.16
N PRO A 162 20.41 22.35 5.46
CA PRO A 162 19.91 21.29 6.32
C PRO A 162 18.62 20.73 5.75
N VAL A 163 18.40 19.43 5.94
CA VAL A 163 17.15 18.77 5.55
C VAL A 163 15.98 19.54 6.15
N GLU A 164 15.19 20.19 5.30
CA GLU A 164 14.07 21.03 5.73
C GLU A 164 12.85 20.18 6.06
N GLU A 165 12.20 20.52 7.18
CA GLU A 165 10.86 20.04 7.49
C GLU A 165 9.84 20.85 6.69
N PHE A 166 8.89 20.17 6.05
CA PHE A 166 7.85 20.80 5.25
C PHE A 166 6.50 20.75 5.97
N ASP A 167 5.66 21.75 5.67
CA ASP A 167 4.28 21.78 6.12
C ASP A 167 3.32 21.16 5.09
N TRP A 168 2.26 20.56 5.61
CA TRP A 168 1.17 20.05 4.80
C TRP A 168 0.16 21.16 4.50
N PRO A 169 -0.58 21.06 3.37
CA PRO A 169 -1.82 21.82 3.22
C PRO A 169 -2.76 21.56 4.39
N SER A 170 -3.67 22.51 4.64
CA SER A 170 -4.69 22.37 5.69
C SER A 170 -5.49 21.07 5.52
N ASP A 171 -5.64 20.30 6.61
CA ASP A 171 -6.43 19.07 6.60
C ASP A 171 -7.88 19.33 6.18
N SER A 172 -8.42 20.51 6.51
CA SER A 172 -9.77 20.92 6.10
C SER A 172 -9.88 21.11 4.58
N ASP A 173 -8.84 21.64 3.93
CA ASP A 173 -8.84 21.83 2.47
C ASP A 173 -8.70 20.49 1.75
N MET A 174 -7.83 19.62 2.28
CA MET A 174 -7.65 18.24 1.79
C MET A 174 -8.94 17.42 1.93
N ASP A 175 -9.63 17.54 3.05
CA ASP A 175 -10.92 16.91 3.30
C ASP A 175 -12.01 17.42 2.37
N LYS A 176 -12.05 18.73 2.12
CA LYS A 176 -12.99 19.33 1.17
C LYS A 176 -12.75 18.83 -0.25
N LEU A 177 -11.50 18.79 -0.71
CA LEU A 177 -11.13 18.33 -2.05
C LEU A 177 -11.37 16.82 -2.22
N SER A 178 -11.01 16.01 -1.22
CA SER A 178 -11.20 14.55 -1.27
C SER A 178 -12.67 14.15 -1.35
N ARG A 179 -13.58 14.88 -0.72
CA ARG A 179 -15.03 14.65 -0.78
C ARG A 179 -15.71 15.30 -1.97
N SER A 180 -15.00 16.12 -2.74
CA SER A 180 -15.57 16.78 -3.92
C SER A 180 -15.95 15.76 -5.00
N ALA A 181 -17.08 16.01 -5.66
CA ALA A 181 -17.48 15.24 -6.84
C ALA A 181 -16.62 15.60 -8.06
N LEU A 182 -16.10 16.83 -8.13
CA LEU A 182 -15.32 17.31 -9.27
C LEU A 182 -14.04 16.49 -9.44
N PRO A 183 -13.64 16.15 -10.69
CA PRO A 183 -12.33 15.60 -10.97
C PRO A 183 -11.23 16.47 -10.35
N LEU A 184 -10.18 15.82 -9.84
CA LEU A 184 -8.97 16.53 -9.45
C LEU A 184 -8.11 16.73 -10.71
N ASP A 185 -7.83 17.99 -11.01
CA ASP A 185 -6.88 18.36 -12.06
C ASP A 185 -5.45 17.98 -11.68
N LEU A 186 -4.58 17.83 -12.67
CA LEU A 186 -3.15 17.60 -12.46
C LEU A 186 -2.53 18.79 -11.71
N SER A 187 -1.74 18.52 -10.67
CA SER A 187 -0.99 19.55 -9.95
C SER A 187 0.20 18.97 -9.20
N GLY A 188 1.06 19.83 -8.66
CA GLY A 188 2.18 19.38 -7.83
C GLY A 188 3.13 18.45 -8.59
N SER A 189 3.41 17.28 -8.04
CA SER A 189 4.29 16.30 -8.69
C SER A 189 3.68 15.58 -9.89
N ASP A 190 2.38 15.71 -10.15
CA ASP A 190 1.75 15.15 -11.35
C ASP A 190 2.39 15.71 -12.64
N LEU A 191 2.94 16.92 -12.55
CA LEU A 191 3.54 17.64 -13.67
C LEU A 191 4.99 17.20 -13.94
N TRP A 192 5.58 16.35 -13.09
CA TRP A 192 6.99 15.95 -13.22
C TRP A 192 7.23 14.88 -14.29
N SER A 193 6.20 14.12 -14.65
CA SER A 193 6.26 13.09 -15.69
C SER A 193 5.75 13.56 -17.05
N LEU A 194 5.22 14.78 -17.16
CA LEU A 194 4.78 15.34 -18.43
C LEU A 194 5.99 15.74 -19.26
N GLN A 195 5.98 15.37 -20.55
CA GLN A 195 6.98 15.85 -21.50
C GLN A 195 6.89 17.38 -21.61
N ALA A 196 7.98 18.04 -22.00
CA ALA A 196 8.02 19.50 -22.11
C ALA A 196 7.00 20.02 -23.14
N GLU A 197 6.72 19.23 -24.17
CA GLU A 197 5.73 19.48 -25.21
C GLU A 197 4.31 19.44 -24.63
N ASP A 198 3.98 18.42 -23.81
CA ASP A 198 2.68 18.30 -23.14
C ASP A 198 2.40 19.47 -22.19
N LEU A 199 3.45 20.00 -21.55
CA LEU A 199 3.36 21.18 -20.70
C LEU A 199 3.07 22.46 -21.49
N ARG A 200 3.68 22.62 -22.69
CA ARG A 200 3.47 23.80 -23.54
C ARG A 200 2.03 23.88 -24.04
N ASP A 201 1.49 22.77 -24.52
CA ASP A 201 0.12 22.74 -25.04
C ASP A 201 -0.90 23.06 -23.93
N ARG A 202 -0.66 22.60 -22.70
CA ARG A 202 -1.54 22.90 -21.55
C ARG A 202 -1.43 24.33 -21.04
N ILE A 203 -0.26 24.95 -21.08
CA ILE A 203 -0.09 26.37 -20.70
C ILE A 203 -0.85 27.28 -21.69
N LEU A 204 -0.95 26.87 -22.96
CA LEU A 204 -1.64 27.63 -24.01
C LEU A 204 -3.19 27.54 -23.94
N GLU A 205 -3.75 26.57 -23.23
CA GLU A 205 -5.20 26.37 -23.10
C GLU A 205 -5.85 27.11 -21.90
N VAL A 206 -5.07 27.67 -20.98
CA VAL A 206 -5.63 28.44 -19.85
C VAL A 206 -5.97 29.86 -20.30
N PRO A 207 -7.24 30.30 -20.29
CA PRO A 207 -7.59 31.67 -20.65
C PRO A 207 -6.97 32.67 -19.66
N PRO A 208 -6.53 33.85 -20.12
CA PRO A 208 -5.79 34.79 -19.29
C PRO A 208 -6.73 35.42 -18.25
N ILE A 209 -6.65 34.94 -17.01
CA ILE A 209 -7.25 35.60 -15.84
C ILE A 209 -6.11 35.95 -14.86
N LEU A 210 -5.95 37.26 -14.66
CA LEU A 210 -4.93 38.04 -13.93
C LEU A 210 -4.82 37.73 -12.41
N PRO A 211 -3.89 38.35 -11.62
CA PRO A 211 -2.66 39.06 -11.95
C PRO A 211 -1.38 38.47 -11.30
N VAL A 212 -0.26 38.66 -12.00
CA VAL A 212 1.12 38.84 -11.51
C VAL A 212 1.47 38.19 -10.16
N VAL A 213 1.93 36.94 -10.24
CA VAL A 213 2.87 36.41 -9.24
C VAL A 213 4.20 37.11 -9.48
N ASP A 214 4.81 37.62 -8.42
CA ASP A 214 6.09 38.34 -8.41
C ASP A 214 7.17 37.55 -9.20
N GLU A 215 7.51 38.05 -10.40
CA GLU A 215 8.43 37.44 -11.37
C GLU A 215 9.90 37.46 -10.91
N THR A 216 10.21 37.92 -9.70
CA THR A 216 11.61 38.06 -9.23
C THR A 216 12.29 36.74 -8.82
N LEU A 217 11.64 35.58 -8.98
CA LEU A 217 12.24 34.26 -8.74
C LEU A 217 12.27 33.35 -9.98
N TYR A 218 11.85 33.85 -11.14
CA TYR A 218 11.97 33.17 -12.41
C TYR A 218 12.79 34.05 -13.37
N ASP A 219 14.10 34.12 -13.13
CA ASP A 219 15.03 34.70 -14.11
C ASP A 219 15.02 33.82 -15.37
N GLY A 220 14.25 34.27 -16.36
CA GLY A 220 14.04 33.67 -17.66
C GLY A 220 15.24 33.79 -18.60
N SER A 221 16.46 33.56 -18.13
CA SER A 221 17.63 33.40 -19.00
C SER A 221 17.82 31.93 -19.41
N ILE A 222 16.80 31.32 -20.00
CA ILE A 222 16.96 30.07 -20.77
C ILE A 222 16.33 30.29 -22.15
N SER A 223 17.04 31.04 -22.99
CA SER A 223 16.89 30.90 -24.43
C SER A 223 18.17 31.29 -25.16
N ALA A 224 18.63 30.37 -26.01
CA ALA A 224 19.49 30.60 -27.18
C ALA A 224 20.97 30.97 -26.96
N HIS A 225 21.71 30.14 -26.21
CA HIS A 225 23.10 29.82 -26.55
C HIS A 225 23.30 28.30 -26.54
N LEU A 226 22.59 27.63 -27.46
CA LEU A 226 22.97 26.31 -27.96
C LEU A 226 24.07 26.53 -29.02
N GLY A 227 25.27 26.78 -28.51
CA GLY A 227 26.52 26.65 -29.23
C GLY A 227 27.45 25.80 -28.37
N ASP A 228 27.70 24.59 -28.87
CA ASP A 228 28.82 23.68 -28.63
C ASP A 228 29.73 23.81 -27.38
N ASP A 229 30.06 22.64 -26.85
CA ASP A 229 31.30 22.34 -26.13
C ASP A 229 31.53 22.97 -24.74
N ARG A 230 30.74 22.54 -23.73
CA ARG A 230 31.21 22.46 -22.31
C ARG A 230 30.35 21.71 -21.29
N ILE A 231 29.30 21.00 -21.70
CA ILE A 231 28.59 20.04 -20.82
C ILE A 231 29.16 18.63 -21.05
N THR A 232 30.46 18.48 -20.85
CA THR A 232 31.10 17.17 -20.72
C THR A 232 31.94 17.22 -19.44
N ASN A 233 31.66 16.26 -18.53
CA ASN A 233 32.48 15.89 -17.38
C ASN A 233 32.24 16.56 -16.00
N PHE A 234 30.98 16.85 -15.64
CA PHE A 234 30.55 16.75 -14.24
C PHE A 234 29.57 15.58 -14.04
N ALA A 235 29.90 14.43 -14.61
CA ALA A 235 29.39 13.15 -14.11
C ALA A 235 30.12 12.82 -12.79
N SER A 236 30.02 13.70 -11.80
CA SER A 236 30.15 13.24 -10.41
C SER A 236 29.04 12.23 -10.24
N GLU A 237 29.38 10.97 -9.96
CA GLU A 237 28.40 9.94 -9.61
C GLU A 237 27.45 10.55 -8.57
N ALA A 238 26.22 10.86 -8.99
CA ALA A 238 25.26 11.49 -8.11
C ALA A 238 25.06 10.53 -6.93
N GLN A 239 25.19 11.04 -5.70
CA GLN A 239 25.02 10.19 -4.53
C GLN A 239 23.63 9.53 -4.57
N PRO A 240 23.52 8.26 -4.15
CA PRO A 240 22.24 7.57 -4.09
C PRO A 240 21.22 8.37 -3.28
N LEU A 241 19.99 8.47 -3.79
CA LEU A 241 18.89 9.08 -3.06
C LEU A 241 18.54 8.22 -1.83
N THR A 242 18.16 8.88 -0.74
CA THR A 242 17.74 8.24 0.51
C THR A 242 16.29 8.59 0.84
N CYS A 243 15.63 7.70 1.59
CA CYS A 243 14.24 7.86 2.01
C CYS A 243 14.12 8.78 3.22
N ALA A 244 13.24 9.77 3.14
CA ALA A 244 12.79 10.58 4.27
C ALA A 244 12.00 9.74 5.28
N THR A 245 12.17 10.00 6.57
CA THR A 245 11.51 9.26 7.67
C THR A 245 10.34 10.00 8.31
N ARG A 246 10.18 11.30 8.03
CA ARG A 246 9.15 12.19 8.59
C ARG A 246 8.69 13.22 7.55
N ASN A 247 8.20 14.40 7.93
CA ASN A 247 7.93 15.50 7.00
C ASN A 247 9.21 16.17 6.50
N LEU A 248 10.20 15.38 6.12
CA LEU A 248 11.48 15.84 5.59
C LEU A 248 11.45 15.74 4.07
N THR A 249 12.04 16.72 3.40
CA THR A 249 12.18 16.76 1.93
C THR A 249 13.22 15.75 1.41
N ALA A 250 14.11 15.28 2.28
CA ALA A 250 15.13 14.28 1.96
C ALA A 250 15.36 13.30 3.14
N GLY A 251 15.96 12.15 2.81
CA GLY A 251 16.48 11.21 3.81
C GLY A 251 17.81 11.65 4.41
N PRO A 252 18.41 10.83 5.28
CA PRO A 252 19.75 11.09 5.80
C PRO A 252 20.79 11.10 4.67
N LEU A 253 21.96 11.70 4.92
CA LEU A 253 23.09 11.63 4.00
C LEU A 253 23.44 10.17 3.71
N TYR A 254 23.72 9.88 2.44
CA TYR A 254 24.08 8.54 2.02
C TYR A 254 25.37 8.07 2.71
N THR A 255 25.34 6.85 3.23
CA THR A 255 26.54 6.10 3.64
C THR A 255 26.41 4.68 3.10
N SER A 256 27.54 4.02 2.83
CA SER A 256 27.55 2.62 2.38
C SER A 256 26.97 1.64 3.41
N SER A 257 26.84 2.06 4.67
CA SER A 257 26.23 1.29 5.76
C SER A 257 24.71 1.43 5.84
N LEU A 258 24.09 2.33 5.06
CA LEU A 258 22.64 2.48 5.07
C LEU A 258 21.97 1.19 4.57
N PRO A 259 20.93 0.72 5.27
CA PRO A 259 20.20 -0.47 4.83
C PRO A 259 19.40 -0.17 3.55
N SER A 260 19.15 -1.21 2.73
CA SER A 260 18.49 -1.07 1.43
C SER A 260 17.14 -0.36 1.49
N TYR A 261 16.36 -0.58 2.56
CA TYR A 261 15.06 0.07 2.74
C TYR A 261 15.16 1.60 2.87
N MET A 262 16.31 2.14 3.28
CA MET A 262 16.56 3.59 3.37
C MET A 262 17.08 4.21 2.07
N LEU A 263 17.34 3.41 1.03
CA LEU A 263 17.71 3.90 -0.29
C LEU A 263 16.47 4.09 -1.15
N LEU A 264 16.38 5.20 -1.87
CA LEU A 264 15.32 5.50 -2.82
C LEU A 264 15.81 5.23 -4.24
N THR A 265 15.68 3.98 -4.68
CA THR A 265 16.11 3.53 -6.01
C THR A 265 15.09 3.91 -7.09
N SER A 266 15.51 3.90 -8.36
CA SER A 266 14.58 4.08 -9.50
C SER A 266 13.45 3.05 -9.48
N ALA A 267 13.70 1.83 -9.01
CA ALA A 267 12.67 0.80 -8.89
C ALA A 267 11.60 1.16 -7.85
N LYS A 268 11.98 1.73 -6.71
CA LYS A 268 11.02 2.24 -5.71
C LYS A 268 10.22 3.43 -6.23
N ILE A 269 10.83 4.29 -7.04
CA ILE A 269 10.14 5.39 -7.73
C ILE A 269 9.17 4.86 -8.79
N ALA A 270 9.56 3.82 -9.54
CA ALA A 270 8.70 3.16 -10.52
C ALA A 270 7.50 2.45 -9.88
N CYS A 271 7.71 1.78 -8.74
CA CYS A 271 6.63 1.25 -7.90
C CYS A 271 5.68 2.37 -7.45
N TRP A 272 6.21 3.46 -6.87
CA TRP A 272 5.42 4.62 -6.50
C TRP A 272 4.56 5.14 -7.66
N TYR A 273 5.18 5.37 -8.81
CA TYR A 273 4.49 5.87 -10.00
C TYR A 273 3.38 4.93 -10.48
N SER A 274 3.66 3.62 -10.52
CA SER A 274 2.71 2.60 -10.98
C SER A 274 1.44 2.56 -10.13
N HIS A 275 1.58 2.63 -8.80
CA HIS A 275 0.41 2.71 -7.91
C HIS A 275 -0.29 4.06 -7.99
N LEU A 276 0.47 5.17 -8.09
CA LEU A 276 -0.09 6.52 -8.16
C LEU A 276 -1.04 6.68 -9.35
N GLU A 277 -0.71 6.11 -10.51
CA GLU A 277 -1.58 6.15 -11.69
C GLU A 277 -2.92 5.43 -11.48
N ILE A 278 -2.93 4.30 -10.75
CA ILE A 278 -4.18 3.63 -10.39
C ILE A 278 -4.96 4.45 -9.37
N ILE A 279 -4.30 4.97 -8.35
CA ILE A 279 -4.93 5.80 -7.31
C ILE A 279 -5.60 7.01 -7.96
N LYS A 280 -4.92 7.66 -8.91
CA LYS A 280 -5.44 8.78 -9.71
C LYS A 280 -6.64 8.36 -10.56
N ARG A 281 -6.60 7.18 -11.19
CA ARG A 281 -7.75 6.64 -11.94
C ARG A 281 -8.96 6.45 -11.04
N ILE A 282 -8.79 5.83 -9.87
CA ILE A 282 -9.88 5.62 -8.90
C ILE A 282 -10.40 6.98 -8.38
N ALA A 283 -9.51 7.93 -8.12
CA ALA A 283 -9.85 9.24 -7.58
C ALA A 283 -10.73 10.10 -8.51
N ASN A 284 -10.59 9.88 -9.82
CA ASN A 284 -11.34 10.57 -10.88
C ASN A 284 -12.35 9.65 -11.58
N ASP A 285 -12.61 8.46 -11.05
CA ASP A 285 -13.64 7.59 -11.62
C ASP A 285 -15.02 8.17 -11.29
N ASP A 286 -15.69 8.67 -12.32
CA ASP A 286 -17.03 9.26 -12.25
C ASP A 286 -18.13 8.25 -12.59
N THR A 287 -17.77 7.00 -12.93
CA THR A 287 -18.75 5.92 -13.16
C THR A 287 -19.47 5.53 -11.88
N HIS A 288 -18.87 5.85 -10.73
CA HIS A 288 -19.52 5.90 -9.44
C HIS A 288 -20.32 7.20 -9.32
N HIS A 289 -21.44 7.26 -10.03
CA HIS A 289 -22.48 8.21 -9.66
C HIS A 289 -22.77 7.98 -8.16
N PRO A 290 -22.73 9.02 -7.30
CA PRO A 290 -23.37 8.88 -5.99
C PRO A 290 -24.77 8.35 -6.30
N PRO A 291 -25.30 7.37 -5.51
CA PRO A 291 -26.63 6.85 -5.79
C PRO A 291 -27.49 8.06 -6.05
N GLN A 292 -27.93 8.22 -7.31
CA GLN A 292 -28.96 9.19 -7.58
C GLN A 292 -29.99 8.85 -6.52
N LYS A 293 -30.41 9.84 -5.75
CA LYS A 293 -31.65 9.72 -5.01
C LYS A 293 -32.69 9.38 -6.08
N LEU A 294 -32.80 8.11 -6.43
CA LEU A 294 -34.00 7.52 -6.93
C LEU A 294 -34.98 7.97 -5.86
N GLN A 295 -35.93 8.79 -6.29
CA GLN A 295 -37.12 9.07 -5.51
C GLN A 295 -37.84 7.72 -5.37
N THR A 296 -37.29 6.82 -4.56
CA THR A 296 -37.98 5.65 -4.08
C THR A 296 -38.76 6.13 -2.89
N ASP A 297 -40.06 6.13 -3.12
CA ASP A 297 -41.16 5.96 -2.21
C ASP A 297 -40.79 5.69 -0.75
N VAL A 298 -41.57 6.33 0.11
CA VAL A 298 -41.45 6.56 1.56
C VAL A 298 -41.36 5.28 2.44
N HIS A 299 -41.03 4.11 1.88
CA HIS A 299 -40.99 2.83 2.60
C HIS A 299 -39.60 2.29 2.93
N GLU A 300 -38.51 2.90 2.44
CA GLU A 300 -37.13 2.41 2.64
C GLU A 300 -36.31 3.24 3.65
N ALA A 301 -36.94 4.15 4.38
CA ALA A 301 -36.27 5.01 5.38
C ALA A 301 -35.99 4.31 6.74
N LEU A 302 -36.11 2.98 6.82
CA LEU A 302 -35.87 2.21 8.04
C LEU A 302 -34.73 1.17 7.92
N SER A 303 -34.11 1.01 6.76
CA SER A 303 -32.85 0.26 6.62
C SER A 303 -31.69 1.24 6.69
N GLY A 304 -30.99 1.25 7.82
CA GLY A 304 -29.86 2.14 8.08
C GLY A 304 -28.85 2.16 6.92
N SER A 305 -28.48 3.37 6.52
CA SER A 305 -27.41 3.76 5.59
C SER A 305 -26.37 2.67 5.29
N GLN A 306 -26.68 1.75 4.37
CA GLN A 306 -25.70 0.84 3.81
C GLN A 306 -24.82 1.67 2.87
N VAL A 307 -23.52 1.72 3.16
CA VAL A 307 -22.53 2.04 2.14
C VAL A 307 -22.77 1.05 1.00
N LEU A 308 -23.24 1.54 -0.15
CA LEU A 308 -23.31 0.70 -1.33
C LEU A 308 -21.89 0.21 -1.59
N HIS A 309 -21.68 -1.11 -1.50
CA HIS A 309 -20.36 -1.75 -1.66
C HIS A 309 -19.76 -1.50 -3.07
N GLY A 310 -20.51 -0.83 -3.94
CA GLY A 310 -20.16 -0.43 -5.28
C GLY A 310 -19.07 0.63 -5.41
N ASP A 311 -18.46 1.16 -4.34
CA ASP A 311 -17.39 2.17 -4.43
C ASP A 311 -16.01 1.66 -3.95
N ILE A 312 -15.88 0.34 -3.71
CA ILE A 312 -14.65 -0.26 -3.19
C ILE A 312 -13.80 -0.79 -4.35
N THR A 313 -12.59 -0.28 -4.50
CA THR A 313 -11.60 -0.82 -5.44
C THR A 313 -10.47 -1.53 -4.69
N VAL A 314 -10.15 -2.75 -5.11
CA VAL A 314 -9.01 -3.53 -4.60
C VAL A 314 -7.83 -3.43 -5.57
N ILE A 315 -6.65 -3.17 -5.04
CA ILE A 315 -5.39 -3.09 -5.78
C ILE A 315 -4.49 -4.23 -5.29
N LEU A 316 -3.95 -4.98 -6.23
CA LEU A 316 -3.08 -6.14 -6.01
C LEU A 316 -1.78 -5.96 -6.82
N GLU A 317 -0.66 -6.43 -6.27
CA GLU A 317 0.56 -6.72 -7.05
C GLU A 317 0.48 -8.12 -7.67
N ASP A 318 1.39 -8.47 -8.59
CA ASP A 318 1.36 -9.71 -9.37
C ASP A 318 2.06 -10.91 -8.73
N ASP A 319 2.62 -10.74 -7.53
CA ASP A 319 3.36 -11.75 -6.80
C ASP A 319 2.67 -12.14 -5.48
N ILE A 320 1.34 -12.30 -5.50
CA ILE A 320 0.55 -12.62 -4.30
C ILE A 320 0.00 -14.06 -4.28
N ASP A 321 -0.43 -14.50 -3.10
CA ASP A 321 -1.41 -15.57 -2.87
C ASP A 321 -2.55 -15.02 -2.00
N MET A 322 -3.72 -15.64 -2.04
CA MET A 322 -4.92 -15.19 -1.32
C MET A 322 -5.61 -16.34 -0.60
N GLU A 323 -6.30 -16.05 0.49
CA GLU A 323 -7.19 -17.02 1.15
C GLU A 323 -8.27 -17.53 0.17
N ARG A 324 -8.55 -18.84 0.19
CA ARG A 324 -9.61 -19.43 -0.64
C ARG A 324 -11.00 -18.84 -0.38
N ASP A 325 -11.28 -18.46 0.86
CA ASP A 325 -12.55 -17.87 1.30
C ASP A 325 -12.47 -16.32 1.37
N VAL A 326 -11.60 -15.70 0.56
CA VAL A 326 -11.40 -14.24 0.59
C VAL A 326 -12.68 -13.45 0.31
N ARG A 327 -13.58 -13.97 -0.54
CA ARG A 327 -14.84 -13.29 -0.87
C ARG A 327 -15.72 -13.12 0.37
N GLU A 328 -15.93 -14.20 1.09
CA GLU A 328 -16.76 -14.25 2.29
C GLU A 328 -16.15 -13.38 3.40
N ARG A 329 -14.82 -13.42 3.54
CA ARG A 329 -14.10 -12.57 4.51
C ARG A 329 -14.24 -11.09 4.19
N LEU A 330 -14.05 -10.69 2.93
CA LEU A 330 -14.17 -9.30 2.52
C LEU A 330 -15.59 -8.75 2.71
N GLN A 331 -16.64 -9.53 2.41
CA GLN A 331 -18.03 -9.11 2.65
C GLN A 331 -18.28 -8.74 4.11
N VAL A 332 -17.76 -9.54 5.04
CA VAL A 332 -17.86 -9.25 6.47
C VAL A 332 -17.04 -8.00 6.83
N ILE A 333 -15.83 -7.88 6.30
CA ILE A 333 -14.95 -6.74 6.56
C ILE A 333 -15.61 -5.43 6.13
N TRP A 334 -16.17 -5.37 4.92
CA TRP A 334 -16.81 -4.16 4.40
C TRP A 334 -18.02 -3.72 5.23
N ALA A 335 -18.80 -4.67 5.75
CA ALA A 335 -19.93 -4.39 6.61
C ALA A 335 -19.52 -3.84 8.00
N ALA A 336 -18.28 -4.07 8.42
CA ALA A 336 -17.77 -3.72 9.72
C ALA A 336 -17.05 -2.36 9.79
N LEU A 337 -16.57 -1.87 8.65
CA LEU A 337 -15.77 -0.65 8.60
C LEU A 337 -16.63 0.60 8.87
N PRO A 338 -16.05 1.64 9.50
CA PRO A 338 -16.73 2.94 9.64
C PRO A 338 -17.06 3.54 8.27
N ALA A 339 -18.19 4.22 8.12
CA ALA A 339 -18.66 4.74 6.83
C ALA A 339 -17.67 5.66 6.08
N ASP A 340 -16.68 6.21 6.78
CA ASP A 340 -15.70 7.15 6.27
C ASP A 340 -14.26 6.61 6.24
N TRP A 341 -14.05 5.29 6.14
CA TRP A 341 -12.71 4.72 5.94
C TRP A 341 -12.10 5.12 4.59
N ASP A 342 -10.77 5.19 4.53
CA ASP A 342 -10.03 5.61 3.33
C ASP A 342 -9.32 4.46 2.63
N ILE A 343 -8.57 3.68 3.41
CA ILE A 343 -7.76 2.56 2.92
C ILE A 343 -7.85 1.37 3.87
N VAL A 344 -7.85 0.16 3.30
CA VAL A 344 -7.77 -1.09 4.06
C VAL A 344 -6.62 -1.94 3.52
N PHE A 345 -5.68 -2.33 4.38
CA PHE A 345 -4.58 -3.21 4.04
C PHE A 345 -5.03 -4.66 4.19
N LEU A 346 -5.05 -5.38 3.07
CA LEU A 346 -5.47 -6.79 3.01
C LEU A 346 -4.32 -7.75 3.30
N GLY A 347 -3.10 -7.24 3.18
CA GLY A 347 -1.92 -7.82 3.80
C GLY A 347 -0.87 -6.76 4.06
N HIS A 348 0.12 -7.11 4.88
CA HIS A 348 1.14 -6.19 5.31
C HIS A 348 2.46 -6.92 5.57
N CYS A 349 3.55 -6.18 5.72
CA CYS A 349 4.83 -6.72 6.15
C CYS A 349 5.45 -5.83 7.21
N TRP A 350 6.42 -6.35 7.97
CA TRP A 350 7.34 -5.54 8.79
C TRP A 350 6.66 -4.50 9.69
N SER A 351 5.45 -4.83 10.15
CA SER A 351 4.58 -3.99 10.95
C SER A 351 3.75 -4.89 11.88
N ASN A 352 3.41 -4.38 13.05
CA ASN A 352 2.52 -5.05 13.98
C ASN A 352 1.14 -4.39 13.89
N GLU A 353 0.33 -4.82 12.94
CA GLU A 353 -0.99 -4.21 12.72
C GLU A 353 -2.04 -4.66 13.75
N SER A 354 -1.70 -5.61 14.63
CA SER A 354 -2.47 -5.90 15.84
C SER A 354 -2.18 -4.96 17.02
N TYR A 355 -1.33 -3.94 16.82
CA TYR A 355 -0.93 -2.97 17.85
C TYR A 355 -2.13 -2.23 18.47
N HIS A 356 -3.11 -1.86 17.65
CA HIS A 356 -4.37 -1.28 18.11
C HIS A 356 -5.41 -2.38 18.34
N PRO A 357 -6.34 -2.24 19.31
CA PRO A 357 -7.40 -3.22 19.50
C PRO A 357 -8.30 -3.30 18.25
N PRO A 358 -8.85 -4.48 17.94
CA PRO A 358 -9.73 -4.62 16.79
C PRO A 358 -11.01 -3.81 17.01
N ILE A 359 -11.50 -3.15 15.96
CA ILE A 359 -12.85 -2.56 15.95
C ILE A 359 -13.92 -3.64 15.82
N LEU A 360 -13.55 -4.79 15.27
CA LEU A 360 -14.39 -5.97 15.17
C LEU A 360 -13.51 -7.23 15.14
N ASP A 361 -13.88 -8.23 15.94
CA ASP A 361 -13.42 -9.60 15.82
C ASP A 361 -14.53 -10.45 15.22
N VAL A 362 -14.28 -11.03 14.06
CA VAL A 362 -15.24 -11.90 13.38
C VAL A 362 -14.71 -13.32 13.38
N GLN A 363 -15.45 -14.21 14.04
CA GLN A 363 -15.26 -15.64 13.83
C GLN A 363 -15.79 -16.04 12.46
N THR A 364 -14.90 -16.49 11.58
CA THR A 364 -15.31 -17.04 10.29
C THR A 364 -15.65 -18.51 10.47
N LYS A 365 -16.95 -18.83 10.33
CA LYS A 365 -17.43 -20.21 10.41
C LYS A 365 -16.79 -21.13 9.36
N LEU A 366 -16.34 -20.58 8.24
CA LEU A 366 -15.80 -21.32 7.09
C LEU A 366 -14.34 -21.74 7.28
N SER A 367 -13.54 -20.97 8.01
CA SER A 367 -12.09 -21.16 8.13
C SER A 367 -11.63 -21.54 9.54
N GLY A 368 -12.55 -21.56 10.53
CA GLY A 368 -12.22 -21.88 11.93
C GLY A 368 -11.29 -20.86 12.61
N GLY A 369 -11.03 -19.73 11.94
CA GLY A 369 -10.17 -18.65 12.40
C GLY A 369 -10.96 -17.43 12.85
N THR A 370 -10.29 -16.54 13.60
CA THR A 370 -10.83 -15.20 13.90
C THR A 370 -10.10 -14.19 13.04
N ILE A 371 -10.86 -13.29 12.41
CA ILE A 371 -10.34 -12.15 11.67
C ILE A 371 -10.62 -10.90 12.48
N GLY A 372 -9.56 -10.18 12.81
CA GLY A 372 -9.60 -8.86 13.42
C GLY A 372 -9.45 -7.77 12.37
N ILE A 373 -10.26 -6.73 12.48
CA ILE A 373 -10.09 -5.48 11.73
C ILE A 373 -9.54 -4.46 12.70
N HIS A 374 -8.31 -4.01 12.47
CA HIS A 374 -7.61 -3.11 13.37
C HIS A 374 -7.44 -1.74 12.71
N PRO A 375 -7.54 -0.63 13.46
CA PRO A 375 -6.97 0.63 12.99
C PRO A 375 -5.49 0.39 12.63
N SER A 376 -5.09 0.77 11.43
CA SER A 376 -3.71 0.54 10.98
C SER A 376 -2.73 1.32 11.84
N PHE A 377 -1.56 0.74 12.09
CA PHE A 377 -0.50 1.41 12.86
C PHE A 377 0.56 2.00 11.95
N ALA A 378 1.26 1.16 11.19
CA ALA A 378 2.32 1.59 10.27
C ALA A 378 2.55 0.52 9.18
N PRO A 379 1.50 0.21 8.38
CA PRO A 379 1.54 -0.91 7.44
C PRO A 379 2.62 -0.68 6.38
N LYS A 380 3.35 -1.73 6.04
CA LYS A 380 4.34 -1.73 4.95
C LYS A 380 4.01 -2.84 3.95
N CYS A 381 4.73 -2.82 2.82
CA CYS A 381 4.34 -3.47 1.58
C CYS A 381 3.08 -2.85 0.96
N THR A 382 2.94 -3.01 -0.35
CA THR A 382 1.82 -2.49 -1.16
C THR A 382 1.14 -3.60 -1.95
N HIS A 383 1.43 -4.86 -1.62
CA HIS A 383 1.02 -6.03 -2.39
C HIS A 383 -0.50 -6.23 -2.45
N ALA A 384 -1.25 -5.77 -1.44
CA ALA A 384 -2.70 -5.82 -1.47
C ALA A 384 -3.36 -4.79 -0.53
N TYR A 385 -4.17 -3.90 -1.09
CA TYR A 385 -4.97 -2.95 -0.33
C TYR A 385 -6.26 -2.56 -1.09
N ALA A 386 -7.24 -2.06 -0.36
CA ALA A 386 -8.49 -1.55 -0.90
C ALA A 386 -8.65 -0.06 -0.62
N LEU A 387 -9.32 0.66 -1.53
CA LEU A 387 -9.60 2.09 -1.43
C LEU A 387 -11.09 2.37 -1.68
N THR A 388 -11.61 3.36 -0.96
CA THR A 388 -12.80 4.10 -1.41
C THR A 388 -12.38 5.18 -2.41
N ARG A 389 -13.32 5.70 -3.22
CA ARG A 389 -13.04 6.89 -4.07
C ARG A 389 -12.52 8.07 -3.26
N THR A 390 -13.13 8.37 -2.11
CA THR A 390 -12.69 9.44 -1.21
C THR A 390 -11.27 9.18 -0.67
N GLY A 391 -10.99 7.94 -0.28
CA GLY A 391 -9.66 7.53 0.16
C GLY A 391 -8.60 7.67 -0.92
N ALA A 392 -8.90 7.25 -2.16
CA ALA A 392 -8.03 7.42 -3.32
C ALA A 392 -7.73 8.91 -3.59
N ARG A 393 -8.75 9.78 -3.52
CA ARG A 393 -8.57 11.24 -3.68
C ARG A 393 -7.70 11.83 -2.57
N ARG A 394 -7.96 11.50 -1.30
CA ARG A 394 -7.14 11.96 -0.17
C ARG A 394 -5.70 11.47 -0.33
N LEU A 395 -5.51 10.21 -0.70
CA LEU A 395 -4.19 9.62 -0.90
C LEU A 395 -3.44 10.29 -2.05
N TRP A 396 -4.07 10.50 -3.21
CA TRP A 396 -3.45 11.18 -4.35
C TRP A 396 -3.01 12.61 -4.00
N LEU A 397 -3.87 13.40 -3.33
CA LEU A 397 -3.54 14.76 -2.90
C LEU A 397 -2.28 14.80 -2.01
N HIS A 398 -2.10 13.82 -1.12
CA HIS A 398 -0.90 13.73 -0.29
C HIS A 398 0.32 13.27 -1.08
N LEU A 399 0.18 12.20 -1.88
CA LEU A 399 1.27 11.62 -2.66
C LEU A 399 1.82 12.58 -3.73
N ARG A 400 1.01 13.54 -4.19
CA ARG A 400 1.41 14.56 -5.17
C ARG A 400 1.93 15.86 -4.57
N HIS A 401 1.91 16.00 -3.24
CA HIS A 401 2.43 17.19 -2.56
C HIS A 401 3.95 17.28 -2.79
N PRO A 402 4.46 18.30 -3.50
CA PRO A 402 5.84 18.32 -3.99
C PRO A 402 6.95 17.99 -2.97
N PRO A 403 6.93 18.48 -1.71
CA PRO A 403 7.99 18.17 -0.76
C PRO A 403 7.89 16.72 -0.20
N PHE A 404 6.73 16.06 -0.35
CA PHE A 404 6.52 14.67 0.06
C PHE A 404 6.67 13.67 -1.09
N ALA A 405 6.23 14.05 -2.29
CA ALA A 405 6.23 13.21 -3.49
C ALA A 405 7.64 12.67 -3.78
N TYR A 406 7.76 11.35 -3.88
CA TYR A 406 9.05 10.69 -4.13
C TYR A 406 10.13 11.08 -3.10
N SER A 407 9.74 11.42 -1.87
CA SER A 407 10.68 11.65 -0.77
C SER A 407 11.21 10.33 -0.16
N ARG A 408 10.46 9.23 -0.35
CA ARG A 408 10.68 7.89 0.21
C ARG A 408 10.04 6.81 -0.66
N ALA A 409 10.19 5.55 -0.29
CA ALA A 409 9.45 4.44 -0.92
C ALA A 409 7.94 4.54 -0.65
N LEU A 410 7.10 4.01 -1.54
CA LEU A 410 5.64 4.16 -1.43
C LEU A 410 5.07 3.57 -0.14
N ASP A 411 5.51 2.38 0.25
CA ASP A 411 5.10 1.72 1.48
C ASP A 411 5.45 2.57 2.73
N GLN A 412 6.61 3.21 2.73
CA GLN A 412 7.02 4.14 3.80
C GLN A 412 6.19 5.43 3.77
N ALA A 413 5.74 5.88 2.60
CA ALA A 413 4.80 6.98 2.51
C ALA A 413 3.43 6.61 3.07
N PHE A 414 2.91 5.43 2.76
CA PHE A 414 1.66 4.94 3.34
C PHE A 414 1.78 4.84 4.87
N ALA A 415 2.82 4.17 5.37
CA ALA A 415 3.07 4.06 6.80
C ALA A 415 3.12 5.43 7.49
N TRP A 416 3.79 6.42 6.87
CA TRP A 416 3.85 7.77 7.43
C TRP A 416 2.50 8.50 7.41
N LEU A 417 1.73 8.39 6.33
CA LEU A 417 0.40 9.00 6.24
C LEU A 417 -0.59 8.38 7.23
N VAL A 418 -0.48 7.08 7.51
CA VAL A 418 -1.24 6.40 8.58
C VAL A 418 -0.79 6.92 9.96
N LEU A 419 0.51 6.85 10.27
CA LEU A 419 1.05 7.27 11.57
C LEU A 419 0.78 8.73 11.90
N SER A 420 0.77 9.60 10.90
CA SER A 420 0.48 11.03 11.06
C SER A 420 -1.01 11.36 11.10
N GLY A 421 -1.89 10.35 11.03
CA GLY A 421 -3.35 10.54 11.11
C GLY A 421 -3.97 11.14 9.85
N ARG A 422 -3.25 11.14 8.72
CA ARG A 422 -3.68 11.72 7.44
C ARG A 422 -4.57 10.79 6.63
N LEU A 423 -4.60 9.52 6.99
CA LEU A 423 -5.47 8.51 6.39
C LEU A 423 -6.23 7.79 7.49
N ARG A 424 -7.53 7.56 7.26
CA ARG A 424 -8.34 6.65 8.06
C ARG A 424 -8.13 5.24 7.54
N ALA A 425 -7.11 4.59 8.07
CA ALA A 425 -6.60 3.31 7.60
C ALA A 425 -6.95 2.16 8.55
N PHE A 426 -7.25 1.00 7.97
CA PHE A 426 -7.48 -0.24 8.70
C PHE A 426 -6.64 -1.38 8.10
N SER A 427 -6.30 -2.36 8.93
CA SER A 427 -5.53 -3.53 8.53
C SER A 427 -6.27 -4.78 8.97
N VAL A 428 -6.26 -5.80 8.09
CA VAL A 428 -6.85 -7.10 8.38
C VAL A 428 -5.80 -8.02 9.01
N VAL A 429 -6.12 -8.62 10.15
CA VAL A 429 -5.23 -9.54 10.89
C VAL A 429 -5.98 -10.84 11.21
N PRO A 430 -5.50 -12.03 10.81
CA PRO A 430 -4.34 -12.24 9.94
C PRO A 430 -4.60 -11.73 8.50
N SER A 431 -3.52 -11.50 7.75
CA SER A 431 -3.59 -11.06 6.35
C SER A 431 -4.39 -12.03 5.49
N LEU A 432 -5.19 -11.49 4.58
CA LEU A 432 -5.96 -12.27 3.59
C LEU A 432 -5.19 -12.49 2.30
N VAL A 433 -4.17 -11.67 2.07
CA VAL A 433 -3.33 -11.68 0.88
C VAL A 433 -1.89 -11.54 1.33
N VAL A 434 -1.03 -12.44 0.87
CA VAL A 434 0.40 -12.42 1.21
C VAL A 434 1.25 -12.35 -0.05
N GLN A 435 2.42 -11.70 0.06
CA GLN A 435 3.40 -11.69 -1.01
C GLN A 435 4.12 -13.05 -1.10
N ARG A 436 4.05 -13.69 -2.26
CA ARG A 436 4.82 -14.89 -2.62
C ARG A 436 6.25 -14.50 -2.93
N LYS A 437 7.19 -15.23 -2.34
CA LYS A 437 8.62 -14.94 -2.48
C LYS A 437 9.34 -16.07 -3.18
N VAL A 438 8.74 -16.53 -4.27
CA VAL A 438 9.18 -17.68 -5.07
C VAL A 438 10.10 -17.29 -6.23
N VAL A 439 10.07 -16.02 -6.63
CA VAL A 439 10.87 -15.46 -7.73
C VAL A 439 11.54 -14.16 -7.27
N GLY A 440 12.55 -13.70 -8.03
CA GLY A 440 13.27 -12.47 -7.71
C GLY A 440 12.36 -11.24 -7.63
N SER A 441 12.70 -10.30 -6.75
CA SER A 441 12.00 -9.01 -6.59
C SER A 441 12.52 -7.98 -7.59
N ASP A 442 11.61 -7.21 -8.19
CA ASP A 442 11.94 -6.13 -9.12
C ASP A 442 12.23 -4.80 -8.39
N ILE A 443 11.93 -4.72 -7.09
CA ILE A 443 11.98 -3.47 -6.30
C ILE A 443 13.19 -3.43 -5.36
N ASP A 444 13.34 -4.48 -4.57
CA ASP A 444 14.48 -4.65 -3.66
C ASP A 444 14.87 -6.12 -3.70
N GLY A 445 16.01 -6.44 -4.32
CA GLY A 445 16.52 -7.80 -4.36
C GLY A 445 16.89 -8.33 -2.97
N GLY A 446 17.09 -7.47 -1.96
CA GLY A 446 17.66 -7.89 -0.68
C GLY A 446 19.02 -8.59 -0.86
N GLY A 447 19.42 -9.38 0.14
CA GLY A 447 20.68 -10.14 0.08
C GLY A 447 20.64 -11.37 -0.84
N THR A 448 19.45 -11.87 -1.18
CA THR A 448 19.25 -13.16 -1.87
C THR A 448 18.54 -13.03 -3.23
N GLY A 449 18.24 -11.80 -3.68
CA GLY A 449 17.50 -11.53 -4.90
C GLY A 449 15.97 -11.63 -4.78
N VAL A 450 15.44 -12.28 -3.75
CA VAL A 450 13.97 -12.48 -3.52
C VAL A 450 13.35 -11.44 -2.59
N GLY A 451 14.08 -10.36 -2.32
CA GLY A 451 13.67 -9.28 -1.42
C GLY A 451 13.68 -9.67 0.05
N SER A 452 12.75 -9.09 0.80
CA SER A 452 12.70 -9.21 2.27
C SER A 452 12.58 -10.69 2.74
N THR A 453 13.18 -11.01 3.90
CA THR A 453 13.03 -12.30 4.57
C THR A 453 11.70 -12.46 5.33
N TRP A 454 10.96 -11.38 5.60
CA TRP A 454 9.65 -11.44 6.26
C TRP A 454 8.70 -12.37 5.49
N ARG A 455 7.96 -13.21 6.19
CA ARG A 455 6.93 -14.09 5.61
C ARG A 455 5.70 -14.01 6.48
N GLU A 456 4.55 -13.94 5.82
CA GLU A 456 3.25 -14.21 6.43
C GLU A 456 2.70 -15.48 5.81
N HIS A 457 1.79 -16.14 6.53
CA HIS A 457 1.18 -17.38 6.09
C HIS A 457 -0.32 -17.20 6.02
N LEU A 458 -0.91 -17.70 4.93
CA LEU A 458 -2.35 -17.86 4.80
C LEU A 458 -2.78 -19.15 5.48
N MET A 459 -3.99 -19.17 6.03
CA MET A 459 -4.54 -20.39 6.62
C MET A 459 -4.86 -21.42 5.55
N ASN A 460 -5.42 -20.97 4.42
CA ASN A 460 -5.83 -21.82 3.31
C ASN A 460 -5.60 -21.08 1.98
N GLY A 461 -4.32 -20.83 1.67
CA GLY A 461 -3.90 -20.20 0.41
C GLY A 461 -4.26 -21.05 -0.82
N VAL A 462 -4.47 -20.37 -1.95
CA VAL A 462 -4.83 -21.05 -3.20
C VAL A 462 -3.60 -21.70 -3.83
N LEU A 463 -2.49 -20.98 -3.91
CA LEU A 463 -1.28 -21.43 -4.61
C LEU A 463 -0.32 -22.18 -3.68
N GLY A 464 -0.50 -22.07 -2.36
CA GLY A 464 0.41 -22.61 -1.37
C GLY A 464 1.64 -21.70 -1.19
N THR A 465 2.20 -21.74 0.02
CA THR A 465 3.37 -20.94 0.42
C THR A 465 4.68 -21.49 -0.12
#